data_AF-A0A1A8B0D1-F1
#
_entry.id   AF-A0A1A8B0D1-F1
#
_cell.length_a   1.000
_cell.length_b   1.000
_cell.length_c   1.000
_cell.angle_alpha   90.00
_cell.angle_beta   90.00
_cell.angle_gamma   90.00
#
_symmetry.space_group_name_H-M   'P 1'
#
loop_
_entity.id
_entity.type
_entity.pdbx_description
1 polymer ?
#
loop_
_entity_poly.entity_id
_entity_poly.type
_entity_poly.pdbx_seq_one_letter_code
_entity_poly.pdbx_strand_id
1 'polypeptide(L)'
;MAQRKRLSASQGSQSKRHSSSLRSQEEDEDGSFTQPSVSQVQRGLEKLTPTQVDQKTAEVVQYILMKDQKKIPVRRADLVKHVVKEYRNVYAEIIKRASTTFEQVFGLKLLEIDPKNHLYILVNNLDEPAPTAAPL
;
A
#
# COMPACT_ATOMS: atom_id res chain seq x y z
N MET A 1 -31.27 -15.00 65.86
CA MET A 1 -30.06 -14.18 66.09
C MET A 1 -29.69 -13.59 64.73
N ALA A 2 -30.08 -12.38 64.32
CA ALA A 2 -29.75 -11.02 64.79
C ALA A 2 -28.26 -10.64 64.62
N GLN A 3 -28.00 -9.66 63.72
CA GLN A 3 -27.15 -8.46 63.85
C GLN A 3 -26.18 -8.17 62.66
N ARG A 4 -26.48 -7.23 61.75
CA ARG A 4 -26.06 -5.80 61.56
C ARG A 4 -24.54 -5.48 61.40
N LYS A 5 -24.23 -4.80 60.27
CA LYS A 5 -23.66 -3.42 60.13
C LYS A 5 -22.14 -3.18 60.36
N ARG A 6 -21.44 -2.59 59.36
CA ARG A 6 -20.81 -1.23 59.31
C ARG A 6 -19.53 -1.13 58.46
N LEU A 7 -19.35 0.08 57.92
CA LEU A 7 -18.34 0.61 56.99
C LEU A 7 -17.06 1.14 57.69
N SER A 8 -16.00 1.36 56.89
CA SER A 8 -15.23 2.63 56.68
C SER A 8 -13.72 2.71 57.01
N ALA A 9 -12.97 3.23 56.01
CA ALA A 9 -11.83 4.21 55.99
C ALA A 9 -10.47 3.80 56.61
N SER A 10 -9.27 4.27 56.20
CA SER A 10 -8.68 5.29 55.28
C SER A 10 -7.21 4.84 54.97
N GLN A 11 -6.38 5.33 54.03
CA GLN A 11 -5.85 6.69 53.73
C GLN A 11 -5.16 6.63 52.34
N GLY A 12 -5.32 7.62 51.45
CA GLY A 12 -4.29 8.65 51.12
C GLY A 12 -3.36 8.19 49.95
N SER A 13 -2.94 8.95 48.93
CA SER A 13 -2.95 10.37 48.61
C SER A 13 -2.74 10.58 47.09
N GLN A 14 -3.14 11.75 46.62
CA GLN A 14 -3.19 12.27 45.25
C GLN A 14 -1.81 12.48 44.58
N SER A 15 -1.78 12.47 43.24
CA SER A 15 -1.03 13.36 42.31
C SER A 15 -0.57 12.57 41.07
N LYS A 16 -0.50 13.06 39.83
CA LYS A 16 -0.77 14.34 39.17
C LYS A 16 -0.81 14.04 37.66
N ARG A 17 -1.60 14.83 36.94
CA ARG A 17 -1.68 14.90 35.47
C ARG A 17 -0.39 15.50 34.90
N HIS A 18 0.16 14.90 33.84
CA HIS A 18 0.72 15.48 32.59
C HIS A 18 1.47 14.32 31.90
N SER A 19 1.55 14.14 30.60
CA SER A 19 1.33 14.99 29.45
C SER A 19 1.21 14.05 28.24
N SER A 20 0.50 14.50 27.23
CA SER A 20 0.43 13.92 25.89
C SER A 20 1.83 13.59 25.34
N SER A 21 2.19 12.31 25.31
CA SER A 21 3.12 11.81 24.31
C SER A 21 2.30 11.23 23.18
N LEU A 22 2.12 12.06 22.14
CA LEU A 22 1.89 11.56 20.78
C LEU A 22 3.14 10.78 20.39
N ARG A 23 3.20 9.50 20.79
CA ARG A 23 3.96 8.53 20.05
C ARG A 23 3.03 8.05 18.96
N SER A 24 3.23 8.60 17.76
CA SER A 24 2.84 7.94 16.53
C SER A 24 3.44 6.55 16.61
N GLN A 25 2.60 5.58 16.96
CA GLN A 25 2.87 4.19 16.70
C GLN A 25 2.89 4.13 15.16
N GLU A 26 4.09 4.22 14.59
CA GLU A 26 4.32 3.66 13.26
C GLU A 26 4.10 2.17 13.46
N GLU A 27 2.85 1.75 13.33
CA GLU A 27 2.50 0.35 13.18
C GLU A 27 3.15 -0.09 11.88
N ASP A 28 4.39 -0.56 11.99
CA ASP A 28 4.98 -1.59 11.13
C ASP A 28 4.11 -2.87 11.24
N GLU A 29 2.83 -2.76 10.87
CA GLU A 29 2.06 -3.90 10.42
C GLU A 29 2.52 -4.20 9.00
N ASP A 30 3.69 -4.84 8.90
CA ASP A 30 3.91 -5.81 7.83
C ASP A 30 2.95 -6.98 8.11
N GLY A 31 1.66 -6.73 7.85
CA GLY A 31 0.59 -7.72 7.91
C GLY A 31 0.76 -8.66 6.73
N SER A 32 1.81 -9.49 6.77
CA SER A 32 2.06 -10.68 5.97
C SER A 32 1.36 -10.64 4.61
N PHE A 33 1.83 -9.78 3.70
CA PHE A 33 1.35 -9.86 2.33
C PHE A 33 2.04 -11.05 1.64
N THR A 34 1.55 -12.24 1.95
CA THR A 34 1.94 -13.45 1.25
C THR A 34 1.48 -13.33 -0.20
N GLN A 35 2.40 -13.59 -1.14
CA GLN A 35 1.97 -13.69 -2.53
C GLN A 35 0.96 -14.83 -2.65
N PRO A 36 -0.26 -14.55 -3.16
CA PRO A 36 -1.25 -15.60 -3.38
C PRO A 36 -0.69 -16.61 -4.38
N SER A 37 -0.94 -17.90 -4.13
CA SER A 37 -0.64 -18.95 -5.10
C SER A 37 -1.40 -18.70 -6.40
N VAL A 38 -0.88 -19.16 -7.54
CA VAL A 38 -1.54 -19.06 -8.85
C VAL A 38 -3.00 -19.52 -8.78
N SER A 39 -3.29 -20.61 -8.08
CA SER A 39 -4.66 -21.12 -7.90
C SER A 39 -5.58 -20.19 -7.07
N GLN A 40 -5.01 -19.38 -6.17
CA GLN A 40 -5.75 -18.38 -5.39
C GLN A 40 -6.00 -17.11 -6.21
N VAL A 41 -5.03 -16.69 -7.03
CA VAL A 41 -5.21 -15.61 -8.01
C VAL A 41 -6.32 -15.99 -8.97
N GLN A 42 -6.31 -17.22 -9.48
CA GLN A 42 -7.25 -17.71 -10.48
C GLN A 42 -8.68 -17.78 -9.91
N ARG A 43 -8.88 -18.39 -8.74
CA ARG A 43 -10.19 -18.36 -8.04
C ARG A 43 -10.66 -16.95 -7.69
N GLY A 44 -9.73 -16.05 -7.39
CA GLY A 44 -10.02 -14.64 -7.18
C GLY A 44 -10.54 -13.97 -8.44
N LEU A 45 -9.85 -14.20 -9.55
CA LEU A 45 -10.20 -13.69 -10.86
C LEU A 45 -11.51 -14.29 -11.40
N GLU A 46 -11.80 -15.56 -11.11
CA GLU A 46 -13.09 -16.20 -11.46
C GLU A 46 -14.29 -15.57 -10.76
N LYS A 47 -14.09 -14.96 -9.58
CA LYS A 47 -15.13 -14.25 -8.83
C LYS A 47 -15.26 -12.78 -9.22
N LEU A 48 -14.31 -12.24 -9.97
CA LEU A 48 -14.24 -10.83 -10.34
C LEU A 48 -14.49 -10.67 -11.82
N THR A 49 -15.25 -9.65 -12.21
CA THR A 49 -15.39 -9.35 -13.64
C THR A 49 -14.10 -8.70 -14.15
N PRO A 50 -13.74 -8.90 -15.44
CA PRO A 50 -12.60 -8.19 -16.04
C PRO A 50 -12.68 -6.67 -15.84
N THR A 51 -13.89 -6.11 -15.91
CA THR A 51 -14.16 -4.69 -15.67
C THR A 51 -13.81 -4.24 -14.26
N GLN A 52 -14.00 -5.08 -13.23
CA GLN A 52 -13.59 -4.74 -11.85
C GLN A 52 -12.06 -4.66 -11.72
N VAL A 53 -11.34 -5.57 -12.37
CA VAL A 53 -9.87 -5.56 -12.39
C VAL A 53 -9.36 -4.32 -13.14
N ASP A 54 -9.98 -3.97 -14.26
CA ASP A 54 -9.62 -2.77 -15.03
C ASP A 54 -9.90 -1.48 -14.27
N GLN A 55 -11.06 -1.40 -13.61
CA GLN A 55 -11.39 -0.28 -12.72
C GLN A 55 -10.34 -0.14 -11.62
N LYS A 56 -9.92 -1.27 -11.01
CA LYS A 56 -8.90 -1.26 -9.96
C LYS A 56 -7.53 -0.88 -10.47
N THR A 57 -7.21 -1.29 -11.70
CA THR A 57 -6.00 -0.89 -12.41
C THR A 57 -5.98 0.62 -12.64
N ALA A 58 -7.09 1.20 -13.10
CA ALA A 58 -7.20 2.64 -13.30
C ALA A 58 -7.01 3.42 -11.98
N GLU A 59 -7.61 2.95 -10.89
CA GLU A 59 -7.39 3.55 -9.55
C GLU A 59 -5.92 3.47 -9.11
N VAL A 60 -5.24 2.34 -9.35
CA VAL A 60 -3.81 2.18 -9.02
C VAL A 60 -2.95 3.12 -9.86
N VAL A 61 -3.21 3.22 -11.16
CA VAL A 61 -2.52 4.15 -12.05
C VAL A 61 -2.67 5.58 -11.55
N GLN A 62 -3.90 6.01 -11.24
CA GLN A 62 -4.18 7.34 -10.73
C GLN A 62 -3.47 7.60 -9.39
N TYR A 63 -3.52 6.65 -8.46
CA TYR A 63 -2.85 6.77 -7.16
C TYR A 63 -1.35 6.98 -7.30
N ILE A 64 -0.72 6.19 -8.17
CA ILE A 64 0.72 6.26 -8.39
C ILE A 64 1.10 7.61 -9.04
N LEU A 65 0.33 8.09 -10.02
CA LEU A 65 0.54 9.42 -10.62
C LEU A 65 0.46 10.55 -9.58
N MET A 66 -0.51 10.48 -8.66
CA MET A 66 -0.64 11.46 -7.57
C MET A 66 0.55 11.44 -6.61
N LYS A 67 1.16 10.27 -6.39
CA LYS A 67 2.37 10.13 -5.55
C LYS A 67 3.62 10.61 -6.28
N ASP A 68 3.74 10.34 -7.57
CA ASP A 68 4.85 10.79 -8.40
C ASP A 68 4.92 12.33 -8.50
N GLN A 69 3.76 13.00 -8.59
CA GLN A 69 3.69 14.47 -8.53
C GLN A 69 4.32 15.06 -7.26
N LYS A 70 4.25 14.33 -6.14
CA LYS A 70 4.86 14.72 -4.86
C LYS A 70 6.30 14.21 -4.70
N LYS A 71 6.85 13.54 -5.73
CA LYS A 71 8.14 12.84 -5.70
C LYS A 71 8.25 11.85 -4.53
N ILE A 72 7.13 11.23 -4.18
CA ILE A 72 7.05 10.22 -3.12
C ILE A 72 7.11 8.84 -3.76
N PRO A 73 8.07 7.97 -3.39
CA PRO A 73 8.08 6.59 -3.85
C PRO A 73 6.86 5.84 -3.32
N VAL A 74 6.28 4.98 -4.15
CA VAL A 74 5.05 4.25 -3.85
C VAL A 74 5.39 2.90 -3.22
N ARG A 75 4.88 2.64 -2.01
CA ARG A 75 5.04 1.34 -1.36
C ARG A 75 3.94 0.36 -1.79
N ARG A 76 4.29 -0.92 -1.95
CA ARG A 76 3.29 -2.00 -2.14
C ARG A 76 2.25 -2.02 -1.04
N ALA A 77 2.68 -1.88 0.22
CA ALA A 77 1.77 -1.85 1.37
C ALA A 77 0.75 -0.72 1.28
N ASP A 78 1.16 0.48 0.83
CA ASP A 78 0.27 1.63 0.67
C ASP A 78 -0.75 1.40 -0.45
N LEU A 79 -0.32 0.86 -1.59
CA LEU A 79 -1.22 0.48 -2.69
C LEU A 79 -2.26 -0.55 -2.21
N VAL A 80 -1.81 -1.53 -1.45
CA VAL A 80 -2.68 -2.56 -0.89
C VAL A 80 -3.67 -1.99 0.13
N LYS A 81 -3.21 -1.09 1.00
CA LYS A 81 -4.02 -0.49 2.07
C LYS A 81 -5.05 0.52 1.52
N HIS A 82 -4.64 1.37 0.59
CA HIS A 82 -5.44 2.52 0.16
C HIS A 82 -6.29 2.23 -1.08
N VAL A 83 -5.78 1.45 -2.03
CA VAL A 83 -6.43 1.23 -3.32
C VAL A 83 -6.98 -0.20 -3.40
N VAL A 84 -6.09 -1.19 -3.44
CA VAL A 84 -6.41 -2.59 -3.79
C VAL A 84 -7.31 -3.23 -2.73
N LYS A 85 -7.08 -2.99 -1.44
CA LYS A 85 -7.89 -3.43 -0.30
C LYS A 85 -8.19 -4.93 -0.30
N GLU A 86 -9.34 -5.34 -0.83
CA GLU A 86 -9.82 -6.73 -0.91
C GLU A 86 -9.29 -7.49 -2.14
N TYR A 87 -8.79 -6.77 -3.16
CA TYR A 87 -8.28 -7.32 -4.41
C TYR A 87 -6.83 -7.81 -4.30
N ARG A 88 -6.34 -8.13 -3.08
CA ARG A 88 -4.94 -8.51 -2.83
C ARG A 88 -4.53 -9.77 -3.56
N ASN A 89 -5.49 -10.68 -3.70
CA ASN A 89 -5.38 -11.92 -4.46
C ASN A 89 -5.06 -11.70 -5.94
N VAL A 90 -5.50 -10.58 -6.54
CA VAL A 90 -5.24 -10.23 -7.95
C VAL A 90 -4.26 -9.06 -8.10
N TYR A 91 -3.57 -8.69 -7.01
CA TYR A 91 -2.62 -7.57 -7.00
C TYR A 91 -1.57 -7.67 -8.12
N ALA A 92 -1.01 -8.87 -8.32
CA ALA A 92 0.02 -9.09 -9.34
C ALA A 92 -0.51 -8.76 -10.75
N GLU A 93 -1.76 -9.13 -11.05
CA GLU A 93 -2.41 -8.83 -12.32
C GLU A 93 -2.70 -7.33 -12.46
N ILE A 94 -3.18 -6.69 -11.39
CA ILE A 94 -3.44 -5.23 -11.37
C ILE A 94 -2.16 -4.45 -11.63
N ILE A 95 -1.05 -4.79 -10.93
CA ILE A 95 0.23 -4.11 -11.13
C ILE A 95 0.80 -4.36 -12.52
N LYS A 96 0.67 -5.59 -13.04
CA LYS A 96 1.10 -5.90 -14.40
C LYS A 96 0.37 -5.03 -15.43
N ARG A 97 -0.96 -4.93 -15.34
CA ARG A 97 -1.75 -4.06 -16.22
C ARG A 97 -1.40 -2.59 -16.02
N ALA A 98 -1.21 -2.13 -14.79
CA ALA A 98 -0.82 -0.76 -14.50
C ALA A 98 0.55 -0.42 -15.11
N SER A 99 1.53 -1.33 -15.02
CA SER A 99 2.85 -1.18 -15.64
C SER A 99 2.75 -1.05 -17.15
N THR A 100 1.95 -1.90 -17.80
CA THR A 100 1.69 -1.81 -19.25
C THR A 100 1.02 -0.49 -19.61
N THR A 101 0.04 -0.03 -18.83
CA THR A 101 -0.61 1.27 -19.05
C THR A 101 0.38 2.43 -18.93
N PHE A 102 1.28 2.41 -17.95
CA PHE A 102 2.32 3.44 -17.83
C PHE A 102 3.22 3.49 -19.06
N GLU A 103 3.66 2.33 -19.54
CA GLU A 103 4.57 2.26 -20.68
C GLU A 103 3.86 2.66 -21.99
N GLN A 104 2.65 2.16 -22.23
CA GLN A 104 1.95 2.34 -23.51
C GLN A 104 1.19 3.67 -23.61
N VAL A 105 0.61 4.17 -22.52
CA VAL A 105 -0.24 5.37 -22.54
C VAL A 105 0.52 6.61 -22.10
N PHE A 106 1.37 6.48 -21.08
CA PHE A 106 2.07 7.62 -20.49
C PHE A 106 3.53 7.74 -20.95
N GLY A 107 4.11 6.70 -21.56
CA GLY A 107 5.54 6.66 -21.87
C GLY A 107 6.43 6.57 -20.63
N LEU A 108 5.88 6.13 -19.50
CA LEU A 108 6.57 6.03 -18.22
C LEU A 108 6.79 4.57 -17.85
N LYS A 109 7.86 4.29 -17.10
CA LYS A 109 8.18 2.95 -16.61
C LYS A 109 8.02 2.89 -15.11
N LEU A 110 7.23 1.93 -14.63
CA LEU A 110 7.12 1.63 -13.20
C LEU A 110 8.32 0.77 -12.79
N LEU A 111 9.23 1.32 -12.00
CA LEU A 111 10.47 0.66 -11.59
C LEU A 111 10.49 0.39 -10.10
N GLU A 112 10.80 -0.85 -9.71
CA GLU A 112 11.02 -1.24 -8.33
C GLU A 112 12.47 -0.93 -7.93
N ILE A 113 12.67 0.05 -7.03
CA ILE A 113 14.01 0.47 -6.58
C ILE A 113 14.49 -0.29 -5.36
N ASP A 114 13.56 -0.85 -4.58
CA ASP A 114 13.90 -1.63 -3.40
C ASP A 114 12.98 -2.85 -3.30
N PRO A 115 13.48 -4.05 -3.63
CA PRO A 115 12.69 -5.28 -3.57
C PRO A 115 12.41 -5.74 -2.13
N LYS A 116 13.15 -5.25 -1.12
CA LYS A 116 12.90 -5.61 0.28
C LYS A 116 11.66 -4.92 0.82
N ASN A 117 11.51 -3.64 0.49
CA ASN A 117 10.40 -2.81 0.92
C ASN A 117 9.29 -2.70 -0.14
N HIS A 118 9.48 -3.33 -1.29
CA HIS A 118 8.61 -3.24 -2.47
C HIS A 118 8.25 -1.78 -2.80
N LEU A 119 9.29 -0.99 -3.04
CA LEU A 119 9.21 0.44 -3.33
C LEU A 119 9.29 0.69 -4.84
N TYR A 120 8.31 1.42 -5.37
CA TYR A 120 8.19 1.72 -6.79
C TYR A 120 8.31 3.22 -7.06
N ILE A 121 8.89 3.57 -8.21
CA ILE A 121 8.93 4.93 -8.76
C ILE A 121 8.51 4.91 -10.23
N LEU A 122 8.08 6.06 -10.76
CA LEU A 122 7.97 6.23 -12.20
C LEU A 122 9.24 6.87 -12.74
N VAL A 123 9.73 6.30 -13.84
CA VAL A 123 10.85 6.83 -14.61
C VAL A 123 10.32 7.18 -15.99
N ASN A 124 10.73 8.32 -16.54
CA ASN A 124 10.39 8.65 -17.92
C ASN A 124 11.15 7.73 -18.87
N ASN A 125 10.45 6.97 -19.69
CA ASN A 125 11.06 6.06 -20.66
C ASN A 125 11.26 6.74 -22.03
N LEU A 126 10.93 8.03 -22.14
CA LEU A 126 11.07 8.83 -23.36
C LEU A 126 12.45 9.47 -23.53
N ASP A 127 13.32 9.38 -22.53
CA ASP A 127 14.68 9.97 -22.53
C ASP A 127 15.77 8.93 -22.81
N GLU A 128 15.50 7.86 -23.56
CA GLU A 128 16.58 7.09 -24.17
C GLU A 128 17.00 7.81 -25.47
N PRO A 129 18.14 8.52 -25.49
CA PRO A 129 18.66 9.03 -26.75
C PRO A 129 18.90 7.82 -27.64
N ALA A 130 18.15 7.73 -28.74
CA ALA A 130 18.37 6.76 -29.79
C ALA A 130 19.89 6.62 -30.02
N PRO A 131 20.45 5.39 -30.09
CA PRO A 131 21.88 5.21 -30.29
C PRO A 131 22.24 5.99 -31.55
N THR A 132 22.94 7.11 -31.36
CA THR A 132 23.37 7.99 -32.42
C THR A 132 24.14 7.12 -33.39
N ALA A 133 23.55 6.88 -34.56
CA ALA A 133 24.19 6.18 -35.65
C ALA A 133 25.58 6.80 -35.83
N ALA A 134 26.62 6.00 -35.59
CA ALA A 134 27.99 6.42 -35.76
C ALA A 134 28.15 6.97 -37.18
N PRO A 135 28.71 8.18 -37.37
CA PRO A 135 29.04 8.63 -38.71
C PRO A 135 30.20 7.76 -39.21
N LEU A 136 30.02 7.22 -40.42
CA LEU A 136 31.03 6.49 -41.19
C LEU A 136 32.24 7.37 -41.52
#